data_AF-A0A358DAF7-F1
#
_entry.id   AF-A0A358DAF7-F1
#
_cell.length_a   1.000
_cell.length_b   1.000
_cell.length_c   1.000
_cell.angle_alpha   90.00
_cell.angle_beta   90.00
_cell.angle_gamma   90.00
#
_symmetry.space_group_name_H-M   'P 1'
#
loop_
_entity.id
_entity.type
_entity.pdbx_description
1 polymer ?
#
loop_
_entity_poly.entity_id
_entity_poly.type
_entity_poly.pdbx_seq_one_letter_code
_entity_poly.pdbx_strand_id
1 'polypeptide(L)'
;MTTAIVGASIAGVRAAQALRAEGYRGDVVLIGSEPVLPYDKPPLSKGYLVGAGAAEVTLLTAAEALELNIDLRLGVPAVGLDRALSELRL
;
A
#
# COMPACT_ATOMS: atom_id res chain seq x y z
N MET A 1 -17.13 -7.67 4.53
CA MET A 1 -16.01 -8.57 4.17
C MET A 1 -14.79 -7.68 4.01
N THR A 2 -13.65 -8.09 4.56
CA THR A 2 -12.42 -7.28 4.58
C THR A 2 -11.37 -7.97 3.74
N THR A 3 -10.71 -7.21 2.86
CA THR A 3 -9.53 -7.64 2.13
C THR A 3 -8.31 -6.93 2.71
N ALA A 4 -7.41 -7.70 3.33
CA ALA A 4 -6.13 -7.19 3.80
C ALA A 4 -5.03 -7.45 2.76
N ILE A 5 -4.26 -6.42 2.43
CA ILE A 5 -3.17 -6.45 1.46
C ILE A 5 -1.88 -6.17 2.22
N VAL A 6 -1.02 -7.19 2.37
CA VAL A 6 0.29 -7.06 3.01
C VAL A 6 1.32 -6.65 1.97
N GLY A 7 1.80 -5.42 2.07
CA GLY A 7 2.81 -4.84 1.18
C GLY A 7 2.35 -3.54 0.51
N ALA A 8 2.61 -2.40 1.16
CA ALA A 8 2.29 -1.05 0.67
C ALA A 8 3.26 -0.52 -0.40
N SER A 9 3.57 -1.35 -1.41
CA SER A 9 4.35 -0.98 -2.61
C SER A 9 3.48 -1.03 -3.86
N ILE A 10 4.07 -0.87 -5.05
CA ILE A 10 3.36 -0.84 -6.33
C ILE A 10 2.31 -1.94 -6.49
N ALA A 11 2.64 -3.19 -6.16
CA ALA A 11 1.70 -4.31 -6.32
C ALA A 11 0.47 -4.16 -5.40
N GLY A 12 0.68 -3.84 -4.12
CA GLY A 12 -0.40 -3.69 -3.16
C GLY A 12 -1.27 -2.46 -3.42
N VAL A 13 -0.64 -1.34 -3.79
CA VAL A 13 -1.37 -0.12 -4.19
C VAL A 13 -2.25 -0.38 -5.41
N ARG A 14 -1.71 -1.01 -6.46
CA ARG A 14 -2.49 -1.32 -7.67
C ARG A 14 -3.60 -2.32 -7.38
N ALA A 15 -3.36 -3.31 -6.52
CA ALA A 15 -4.42 -4.24 -6.10
C ALA A 15 -5.56 -3.52 -5.36
N ALA A 16 -5.23 -2.63 -4.41
CA ALA A 16 -6.23 -1.86 -3.68
C ALA A 16 -7.04 -0.92 -4.59
N GLN A 17 -6.36 -0.22 -5.50
CA GLN A 17 -6.99 0.64 -6.50
C GLN A 17 -7.89 -0.15 -7.45
N ALA A 18 -7.42 -1.31 -7.93
CA ALA A 18 -8.20 -2.18 -8.83
C ALA A 18 -9.47 -2.70 -8.13
N LEU A 19 -9.39 -3.13 -6.87
CA LEU A 19 -10.57 -3.51 -6.10
C LEU A 19 -11.63 -2.39 -6.12
N ARG A 20 -11.21 -1.14 -5.89
CA ARG A 20 -12.13 0.00 -5.90
C ARG A 20 -12.66 0.33 -7.29
N ALA A 21 -11.81 0.34 -8.30
CA ALA A 21 -12.21 0.60 -9.68
C ALA A 21 -13.23 -0.44 -10.20
N GLU A 22 -13.08 -1.71 -9.80
CA GLU A 22 -13.98 -2.82 -10.16
C GLU A 22 -15.22 -2.92 -9.24
N GLY A 23 -15.45 -1.92 -8.37
CA GLY A 23 -16.66 -1.83 -7.56
C GLY A 23 -16.69 -2.70 -6.31
N TYR A 24 -15.55 -3.22 -5.83
CA TYR A 24 -15.49 -3.94 -4.56
C TYR A 24 -15.88 -3.02 -3.40
N ARG A 25 -16.91 -3.43 -2.65
CA ARG A 25 -17.51 -2.64 -1.56
C ARG A 25 -17.07 -3.05 -0.16
N GLY A 26 -16.26 -4.10 -0.04
CA GLY A 26 -15.70 -4.51 1.25
C GLY A 26 -14.61 -3.56 1.75
N ASP A 27 -14.24 -3.69 3.02
CA ASP A 27 -13.13 -2.92 3.58
C ASP A 27 -11.82 -3.35 2.90
N VAL A 28 -10.98 -2.39 2.58
CA VAL A 28 -9.65 -2.65 2.00
C VAL A 28 -8.63 -2.05 2.96
N VAL A 29 -7.77 -2.90 3.49
CA VAL A 29 -6.69 -2.50 4.41
C VAL A 29 -5.37 -2.76 3.71
N LEU A 30 -4.59 -1.70 3.48
CA LEU A 30 -3.25 -1.79 2.88
C LEU A 30 -2.20 -1.62 3.98
N ILE A 31 -1.41 -2.67 4.22
CA ILE A 31 -0.46 -2.78 5.32
C ILE A 31 0.97 -2.59 4.79
N GLY A 32 1.75 -1.73 5.43
CA GLY A 32 3.15 -1.48 5.12
C GLY A 32 4.01 -1.47 6.38
N SER A 33 5.19 -2.08 6.30
CA SER A 33 6.17 -2.05 7.41
C SER A 33 6.91 -0.72 7.52
N GLU A 34 6.96 0.08 6.44
CA GLU A 34 7.61 1.39 6.42
C GLU A 34 6.62 2.48 6.91
N PRO A 35 7.04 3.48 7.70
CA PRO A 35 6.17 4.52 8.25
C PRO A 35 5.92 5.69 7.28
N VAL A 36 6.09 5.46 5.97
CA VAL A 36 5.97 6.47 4.91
C VAL A 36 4.91 6.04 3.90
N LEU A 37 4.31 7.02 3.21
CA LEU A 37 3.33 6.75 2.16
C LEU A 37 3.90 5.88 1.05
N PRO A 38 3.08 5.06 0.36
CA PRO A 38 3.54 4.21 -0.72
C PRO A 38 4.29 4.97 -1.82
N TYR A 39 5.45 4.46 -2.21
CA TYR A 39 6.31 5.08 -3.21
C TYR A 39 6.95 4.05 -4.15
N ASP A 40 7.37 4.52 -5.33
CA ASP A 40 8.00 3.74 -6.35
C ASP A 40 9.50 3.58 -6.05
N LYS A 41 9.93 2.33 -5.90
CA LYS A 41 11.30 1.96 -5.51
C LYS A 41 12.31 1.98 -6.68
N PRO A 42 11.97 1.60 -7.93
CA PRO A 42 12.91 1.56 -9.05
C PRO A 42 13.67 2.86 -9.36
N PRO A 43 13.06 4.07 -9.25
CA PRO A 43 13.76 5.34 -9.44
C PRO A 43 14.83 5.61 -8.38
N LEU A 44 14.70 5.02 -7.18
CA LEU A 44 15.57 5.29 -6.02
C LEU A 44 17.03 4.89 -6.25
N SER A 45 17.27 3.86 -7.06
CA SER A 45 18.63 3.41 -7.40
C SER A 45 19.24 4.14 -8.60
N LYS A 46 18.52 5.10 -9.20
CA LYS A 46 18.87 5.75 -10.47
C LYS A 46 18.81 7.27 -10.36
N GLY A 47 17.90 7.91 -11.10
CA GLY A 47 17.78 9.37 -11.20
C GLY A 47 17.64 10.03 -9.83
N TYR A 48 16.92 9.39 -8.90
CA TYR A 48 16.75 9.90 -7.54
C TYR A 48 18.08 9.94 -6.76
N LEU A 49 18.92 8.89 -6.88
CA LEU A 49 20.20 8.80 -6.17
C LEU A 49 21.21 9.84 -6.66
N VAL A 50 21.20 10.15 -7.95
CA VAL A 50 22.15 11.10 -8.56
C VAL A 50 21.63 12.54 -8.59
N GLY A 51 20.50 12.82 -7.94
CA GLY A 51 19.91 14.16 -7.86
C GLY A 51 19.38 14.69 -9.20
N ALA A 52 19.15 13.82 -10.18
CA ALA A 52 18.61 14.17 -11.49
C ALA A 52 17.09 14.35 -11.41
N GLY A 53 16.66 15.40 -10.70
CA GLY A 53 15.26 15.76 -10.49
C GLY A 53 14.56 14.85 -9.48
N ALA A 54 13.75 15.46 -8.61
CA ALA A 54 12.85 14.72 -7.74
C ALA A 54 11.80 14.03 -8.61
N ALA A 55 12.08 12.81 -9.08
CA ALA A 55 11.06 11.97 -9.66
C ALA A 55 9.91 11.89 -8.65
N GLU A 56 8.70 12.20 -9.08
CA GLU A 56 7.51 11.99 -8.26
C GLU A 56 7.37 10.47 -8.07
N VAL A 57 7.84 9.98 -6.94
CA VAL A 57 7.81 8.55 -6.61
C VAL A 57 6.52 8.17 -5.89
N THR A 58 5.64 9.12 -5.58
CA THR A 58 4.40 8.85 -4.86
C THR A 58 3.51 7.88 -5.65
N LEU A 59 3.13 6.76 -5.03
CA LEU A 59 2.20 5.79 -5.63
C LEU A 59 0.77 5.97 -5.14
N LEU A 60 0.62 6.47 -3.91
CA LEU A 60 -0.67 6.70 -3.28
C LEU A 60 -0.52 7.77 -2.21
N THR A 61 -1.25 8.87 -2.36
CA THR A 61 -1.36 9.92 -1.35
C THR A 61 -2.39 9.54 -0.28
N ALA A 62 -2.34 10.21 0.88
CA ALA A 62 -3.34 10.05 1.91
C ALA A 62 -4.74 10.51 1.46
N ALA A 63 -4.81 11.55 0.61
CA ALA A 63 -6.07 12.04 0.05
C ALA A 63 -6.71 11.01 -0.89
N GLU A 64 -5.94 10.46 -1.83
CA GLU A 64 -6.42 9.39 -2.73
C GLU A 64 -6.85 8.14 -1.95
N ALA A 65 -6.08 7.75 -0.93
CA ALA A 65 -6.46 6.61 -0.08
C ALA A 65 -7.80 6.85 0.63
N LEU A 66 -8.01 8.07 1.15
CA LEU A 66 -9.28 8.46 1.78
C LEU A 66 -10.44 8.46 0.78
N GLU A 67 -10.25 9.06 -0.39
CA GLU A 67 -11.26 9.09 -1.48
C GLU A 67 -11.64 7.68 -1.94
N LEU A 68 -10.66 6.78 -2.02
CA LEU A 68 -10.85 5.38 -2.36
C LEU A 68 -11.29 4.51 -1.18
N ASN A 69 -11.47 5.07 0.03
CA ASN A 69 -11.80 4.33 1.24
C ASN A 69 -10.85 3.13 1.48
N ILE A 70 -9.55 3.37 1.42
CA ILE A 70 -8.47 2.42 1.70
C ILE A 70 -7.88 2.77 3.08
N ASP A 71 -7.96 1.84 4.04
CA ASP A 71 -7.32 1.97 5.35
C ASP A 71 -5.81 1.71 5.21
N LEU A 72 -4.99 2.74 5.45
CA LEU A 72 -3.54 2.65 5.42
C LEU A 72 -2.99 2.32 6.80
N ARG A 73 -2.42 1.12 6.96
CA ARG A 73 -1.69 0.69 8.16
C ARG A 73 -0.20 0.69 7.88
N LEU A 74 0.45 1.84 8.10
CA LEU A 74 1.88 2.06 7.82
C LEU A 74 2.72 1.96 9.10
N GLY A 75 3.98 1.56 8.98
CA GLY A 75 4.89 1.37 10.12
C GLY A 75 4.58 0.13 10.97
N VAL A 76 3.72 -0.77 10.50
CA VAL A 76 3.29 -1.98 11.22
C VAL A 76 3.55 -3.22 10.37
N PRO A 77 4.58 -4.03 10.68
CA PRO A 77 4.93 -5.20 9.89
C PRO A 77 3.98 -6.36 10.17
N ALA A 78 3.38 -6.95 9.13
CA ALA A 78 2.69 -8.23 9.32
C ALA A 78 3.71 -9.34 9.66
N VAL A 79 3.63 -9.89 10.87
CA VAL A 79 4.55 -10.89 11.43
C VAL A 79 3.97 -12.30 11.49
N GLY A 80 2.69 -12.49 11.19
CA GLY A 80 2.08 -13.81 11.18
C GLY A 80 0.74 -13.87 10.45
N LEU A 81 0.41 -15.05 9.95
CA LEU A 81 -0.86 -15.36 9.28
C LEU A 81 -1.42 -16.67 9.86
N ASP A 82 -2.62 -16.62 10.41
CA ASP A 82 -3.44 -17.80 10.70
C ASP A 82 -4.48 -17.97 9.60
N ARG A 83 -4.37 -19.06 8.84
CA ARG A 83 -5.25 -19.34 7.70
C ARG A 83 -6.58 -19.97 8.09
N ALA A 84 -6.63 -20.67 9.23
CA ALA A 84 -7.85 -21.29 9.72
C ALA A 84 -8.80 -20.22 10.26
N LEU A 85 -8.24 -19.20 10.91
CA LEU A 85 -8.99 -18.09 11.49
C LEU A 85 -9.08 -16.86 10.56
N SER A 86 -8.32 -16.84 9.47
CA SER A 86 -8.18 -15.67 8.59
C SER A 86 -7.68 -14.42 9.33
N GLU A 87 -6.68 -14.62 10.20
CA GLU A 87 -6.13 -13.56 11.05
C GLU A 87 -4.70 -13.19 10.64
N LEU A 88 -4.42 -11.88 10.63
CA LEU A 88 -3.07 -11.32 10.50
C LEU A 88 -2.61 -10.79 11.85
N ARG A 89 -1.37 -11.11 12.23
CA ARG A 89 -0.67 -10.44 13.32
C ARG A 89 0.25 -9.37 12.73
N LEU A 90 0.05 -8.13 13.14
CA LEU A 90 0.88 -6.96 12.80
C LEU A 90 1.95 -6.69 13.87
#